data_AF-A0A353YG30-F1
#
_entry.id   AF-A0A353YG30-F1
#
_cell.length_a   1.000
_cell.length_b   1.000
_cell.length_c   1.000
_cell.angle_alpha   90.00
_cell.angle_beta   90.00
_cell.angle_gamma   90.00
#
_symmetry.space_group_name_H-M   'P 1'
#
loop_
_entity.id
_entity.type
_entity.pdbx_description
1 polymer ?
#
loop_
_entity_poly.entity_id
_entity_poly.type
_entity_poly.pdbx_seq_one_letter_code
_entity_poly.pdbx_strand_id
1 'polypeptide(L)'
;GALLLRHQIEEASRQGLAFYDIGVGAARHKDQWADQVQPLFDNFIAFKPHALLVTLPLAASAHLKRAIKSNRHLWLLVQRLRRRLLGRGAESSD
;
A
#
# COMPACT_ATOMS: atom_id res chain seq x y z
N GLY A 1 16.84 2.27 -4.84
CA GLY A 1 15.69 1.40 -5.16
C GLY A 1 15.94 0.61 -6.42
N ALA A 2 15.74 1.23 -7.59
CA ALA A 2 15.80 0.53 -8.89
C ALA A 2 17.13 -0.21 -9.17
N LEU A 3 18.29 0.39 -8.85
CA LEU A 3 19.59 -0.25 -9.09
C LEU A 3 19.74 -1.58 -8.33
N LEU A 4 19.39 -1.59 -7.04
CA LEU A 4 19.43 -2.81 -6.22
C LEU A 4 18.46 -3.87 -6.76
N LEU A 5 17.24 -3.46 -7.12
CA LEU A 5 16.24 -4.37 -7.68
C LEU A 5 16.75 -5.05 -8.96
N ARG A 6 17.38 -4.29 -9.87
CA ARG A 6 18.00 -4.84 -11.09
C ARG A 6 19.04 -5.90 -10.75
N HIS A 7 19.95 -5.62 -9.81
CA HIS A 7 20.99 -6.58 -9.41
C HIS A 7 20.41 -7.86 -8.81
N GLN A 8 19.33 -7.75 -8.03
CA GLN A 8 18.67 -8.93 -7.45
C GLN A 8 17.97 -9.78 -8.51
N ILE A 9 17.29 -9.16 -9.47
CA ILE A 9 16.67 -9.87 -10.60
C ILE A 9 17.75 -10.56 -11.45
N GLU A 10 18.84 -9.86 -11.76
CA GLU A 10 19.95 -10.42 -12.55
C GLU A 10 20.57 -11.65 -11.88
N GLU A 11 20.78 -11.60 -10.57
CA GLU A 11 21.28 -12.73 -9.80
C GLU A 11 20.27 -13.89 -9.76
N ALA A 12 18.98 -13.61 -9.55
CA ALA A 12 17.93 -14.62 -9.59
C ALA A 12 17.85 -15.31 -10.96
N SER A 13 17.97 -14.55 -12.06
CA SER A 13 18.02 -15.10 -13.42
C SER A 13 19.26 -15.97 -13.63
N ARG A 14 20.43 -15.57 -13.10
CA ARG A 14 21.67 -16.37 -13.16
C ARG A 14 21.54 -17.70 -12.41
N GLN A 15 20.72 -17.73 -11.36
CA GLN A 15 20.38 -18.94 -10.61
C GLN A 15 19.29 -19.80 -11.27
N GLY A 16 18.79 -19.40 -12.45
CA GLY A 16 17.79 -20.15 -13.21
C GLY A 16 16.35 -19.97 -12.70
N LEU A 17 16.07 -18.94 -11.89
CA LEU A 17 14.72 -18.64 -11.42
C LEU A 17 13.88 -17.98 -12.51
N ALA A 18 12.66 -18.47 -12.70
CA ALA A 18 11.71 -17.96 -13.70
C ALA A 18 10.87 -16.76 -13.22
N PHE A 19 10.75 -16.58 -11.90
CA PHE A 19 9.94 -15.53 -11.29
C PHE A 19 10.70 -14.83 -10.16
N TYR A 20 10.50 -13.53 -10.04
CA TYR A 20 11.07 -12.71 -8.97
C TYR A 20 9.96 -11.90 -8.28
N ASP A 21 9.68 -12.20 -7.01
CA ASP A 21 8.70 -11.46 -6.23
C ASP A 21 9.34 -10.23 -5.58
N ILE A 22 8.89 -9.03 -5.97
CA ILE A 22 9.40 -7.75 -5.49
C ILE A 22 8.77 -7.37 -4.12
N GLY A 23 7.87 -8.20 -3.61
CA GLY A 23 7.17 -8.05 -2.35
C GLY A 23 6.10 -6.95 -2.35
N VAL A 24 5.35 -6.88 -1.26
CA VAL A 24 4.22 -5.96 -1.11
C VAL A 24 4.62 -4.48 -1.09
N GLY A 25 3.65 -3.61 -1.38
CA GLY A 25 3.79 -2.16 -1.27
C GLY A 25 4.03 -1.44 -2.60
N ALA A 26 3.51 -0.22 -2.70
CA ALA A 26 3.60 0.61 -3.89
C ALA A 26 4.89 1.43 -3.88
N ALA A 27 5.70 1.30 -4.93
CA ALA A 27 6.83 2.18 -5.16
C ALA A 27 7.11 2.28 -6.66
N ARG A 28 7.42 3.48 -7.14
CA ARG A 28 7.60 3.76 -8.58
C ARG A 28 8.57 2.82 -9.28
N HIS A 29 9.62 2.37 -8.59
CA HIS A 29 10.60 1.45 -9.16
C HIS A 29 10.08 0.00 -9.28
N LYS A 30 9.05 -0.39 -8.53
CA LYS A 30 8.39 -1.69 -8.69
C LYS A 30 7.48 -1.66 -9.93
N ASP A 31 6.70 -0.58 -10.10
CA ASP A 31 5.79 -0.42 -11.24
C ASP A 31 6.50 -0.42 -12.61
N GLN A 32 7.78 -0.04 -12.64
CA GLN A 32 8.61 -0.03 -13.86
C GLN A 32 9.19 -1.40 -14.23
N TRP A 33 9.25 -2.34 -13.28
CA TRP A 33 9.92 -3.63 -13.42
C TRP A 33 8.97 -4.82 -13.28
N ALA A 34 7.81 -4.64 -12.63
CA ALA A 34 6.79 -5.67 -12.48
C ALA A 34 6.02 -5.83 -13.80
N ASP A 35 6.19 -6.99 -14.42
CA ASP A 35 5.42 -7.46 -15.57
C ASP A 35 4.00 -7.89 -15.17
N GLN A 36 3.84 -8.37 -13.93
CA GLN A 36 2.57 -8.77 -13.34
C GLN A 36 2.33 -8.09 -12.00
N VAL A 37 1.08 -7.74 -11.73
CA VAL A 37 0.66 -7.18 -10.44
C VAL A 37 -0.34 -8.13 -9.80
N GLN A 38 0.06 -8.77 -8.71
CA GLN A 38 -0.84 -9.60 -7.91
C GLN A 38 -1.66 -8.71 -6.96
N PRO A 39 -3.00 -8.66 -7.09
CA PRO A 39 -3.82 -7.90 -6.15
C PRO A 39 -3.85 -8.62 -4.79
N LEU A 40 -3.49 -7.89 -3.73
CA LEU A 40 -3.68 -8.35 -2.35
C LEU A 40 -5.01 -7.82 -1.79
N PHE A 41 -5.59 -8.59 -0.88
CA PHE A 41 -6.80 -8.21 -0.15
C PHE A 41 -6.71 -8.68 1.30
N ASP A 42 -7.32 -7.88 2.18
CA ASP A 42 -7.42 -8.20 3.60
C ASP A 42 -8.76 -8.91 3.86
N ASN A 43 -8.75 -9.95 4.71
CA ASN A 43 -9.95 -10.64 5.15
C ASN A 43 -10.21 -10.36 6.62
N PHE A 44 -11.46 -10.00 6.94
CA PHE A 44 -11.92 -9.74 8.30
C PHE A 44 -13.00 -10.77 8.65
N ILE A 45 -12.66 -11.75 9.48
CA ILE A 45 -13.54 -12.88 9.81
C ILE A 45 -13.91 -12.82 11.29
N ALA A 46 -15.21 -12.81 11.58
CA ALA A 46 -15.73 -12.90 12.94
C ALA A 46 -16.05 -14.36 13.29
N PHE A 47 -15.29 -14.94 14.22
CA PHE A 47 -15.53 -16.32 14.69
C PHE A 47 -16.67 -16.44 15.71
N LYS A 48 -17.18 -15.31 16.22
CA LYS A 48 -18.32 -15.24 17.14
C LYS A 48 -19.22 -14.06 16.75
N PRO A 49 -20.54 -14.11 17.00
CA PRO A 49 -21.45 -13.02 16.64
C PRO A 49 -21.05 -11.65 17.22
N HIS A 50 -20.63 -11.58 18.48
CA HIS A 50 -20.22 -10.31 19.10
C HIS A 50 -18.92 -9.73 18.50
N ALA A 51 -18.08 -10.55 17.86
CA ALA A 51 -16.87 -10.07 17.21
C ALA A 51 -17.19 -9.19 15.99
N LEU A 52 -18.40 -9.28 15.42
CA LEU A 52 -18.86 -8.40 14.35
C LEU A 52 -18.79 -6.91 14.73
N LEU A 53 -18.94 -6.57 16.01
CA LEU A 53 -18.81 -5.20 16.51
C LEU A 53 -17.41 -4.61 16.24
N VAL A 54 -16.38 -5.45 16.11
CA VAL A 54 -15.01 -5.04 15.81
C VAL A 54 -14.65 -5.33 14.35
N THR A 55 -15.05 -6.49 13.84
CA THR A 55 -14.74 -6.94 12.48
C THR A 55 -15.36 -6.02 11.42
N LEU A 56 -16.61 -5.58 11.59
CA LEU A 56 -17.30 -4.73 10.60
C LEU A 56 -16.64 -3.34 10.47
N PRO A 57 -16.36 -2.58 11.56
CA PRO A 57 -15.67 -1.30 11.45
C PRO A 57 -14.27 -1.41 10.84
N LEU A 58 -13.50 -2.47 11.16
CA LEU A 58 -12.18 -2.69 10.59
C LEU A 58 -12.24 -2.95 9.08
N ALA A 59 -13.15 -3.83 8.66
CA ALA A 59 -13.39 -4.10 7.25
C ALA A 59 -13.80 -2.81 6.51
N ALA A 60 -14.78 -2.08 7.03
CA ALA A 60 -15.24 -0.83 6.44
C ALA A 60 -14.11 0.21 6.29
N SER A 61 -13.26 0.34 7.32
CA SER A 61 -12.10 1.23 7.30
C SER A 61 -11.06 0.81 6.25
N ALA A 62 -10.78 -0.49 6.11
CA ALA A 62 -9.87 -1.01 5.10
C ALA A 62 -10.41 -0.79 3.68
N HIS A 63 -11.70 -1.07 3.45
CA HIS A 63 -12.37 -0.81 2.18
C HIS A 63 -12.37 0.68 1.81
N LEU A 64 -12.70 1.56 2.77
CA LEU A 64 -12.68 3.00 2.55
C LEU A 64 -11.26 3.49 2.20
N LYS A 65 -10.25 3.04 2.95
CA LYS A 65 -8.84 3.34 2.66
C LYS A 65 -8.45 2.88 1.25
N ARG A 66 -8.88 1.68 0.83
CA ARG A 66 -8.64 1.16 -0.52
C ARG A 66 -9.28 2.05 -1.57
N ALA A 67 -10.56 2.39 -1.42
CA ALA A 67 -11.30 3.24 -2.36
C ALA A 67 -10.65 4.63 -2.51
N ILE A 68 -10.21 5.22 -1.39
CA ILE A 68 -9.45 6.48 -1.40
C ILE A 68 -8.14 6.34 -2.16
N LYS A 69 -7.36 5.29 -1.86
CA LYS A 69 -6.02 5.11 -2.45
C LYS A 69 -6.04 4.69 -3.92
N SER A 70 -7.08 4.00 -4.37
CA SER A 70 -7.23 3.60 -5.78
C SER A 70 -7.75 4.74 -6.66
N ASN A 71 -8.28 5.82 -6.08
CA ASN A 71 -8.76 6.98 -6.82
C ASN A 71 -7.82 8.17 -6.63
N ARG A 72 -7.15 8.60 -7.71
CA ARG A 72 -6.19 9.71 -7.70
C ARG A 72 -6.78 11.01 -7.13
N HIS A 73 -8.03 11.34 -7.44
CA HIS A 73 -8.67 12.57 -6.97
C HIS A 73 -8.95 12.52 -5.47
N LEU A 74 -9.52 11.41 -4.99
CA LEU A 74 -9.78 11.22 -3.56
C LEU A 74 -8.47 11.23 -2.75
N TRP A 75 -7.42 10.58 -3.26
CA TRP A 75 -6.12 10.56 -2.60
C TRP A 75 -5.52 11.97 -2.47
N LEU A 76 -5.56 12.78 -3.54
CA LEU A 76 -5.07 14.16 -3.51
C LEU A 76 -5.85 15.02 -2.51
N LEU A 77 -7.18 14.86 -2.45
CA LEU A 77 -8.02 15.56 -1.48
C LEU A 77 -7.65 15.19 -0.04
N VAL A 78 -7.53 13.89 0.25
CA VAL A 78 -7.13 13.40 1.57
C VAL A 78 -5.73 13.89 1.96
N GLN A 79 -4.77 13.91 1.03
CA GLN A 79 -3.43 14.47 1.29
C GLN A 79 -3.47 15.98 1.60
N ARG A 80 -4.33 16.76 0.93
CA ARG A 80 -4.52 18.19 1.24
C ARG A 80 -5.14 18.37 2.63
N LEU A 81 -6.21 17.62 2.93
CA LEU A 81 -6.86 17.65 4.23
C LEU A 81 -5.88 17.27 5.35
N ARG A 82 -5.12 16.19 5.17
CA ARG A 82 -4.10 15.73 6.13
C ARG A 82 -3.06 16.81 6.41
N ARG A 83 -2.58 17.51 5.39
CA ARG A 83 -1.64 18.63 5.56
C ARG A 83 -2.25 19.79 6.33
N ARG A 84 -3.52 20.13 6.11
CA ARG A 84 -4.19 21.22 6.84
C ARG A 84 -4.49 20.88 8.31
N LEU A 85 -4.90 19.64 8.57
CA LEU A 85 -5.28 19.18 9.91
C LEU A 85 -4.06 18.83 10.78
N LEU A 86 -3.04 18.21 10.19
CA LEU A 86 -1.87 17.71 10.93
C LEU A 86 -0.60 18.55 10.71
N GLY A 87 -0.58 19.44 9.72
CA GLY A 87 0.58 20.29 9.40
C GLY A 87 0.67 21.60 10.19
N ARG A 88 -0.24 21.85 11.15
CA ARG A 88 -0.22 23.05 12.02
C ARG A 88 0.74 22.96 13.22
N GLY A 89 1.57 21.92 13.31
CA GLY A 89 2.50 21.70 14.44
C GLY A 89 3.98 22.00 14.14
N ALA A 90 4.32 22.59 12.99
CA ALA A 90 5.72 22.82 12.59
C ALA A 90 6.09 24.31 12.41
N GLU A 91 5.21 25.24 12.77
CA GLU A 91 5.47 26.69 12.70
C GLU A 91 5.19 27.36 14.05
N SER A 92 5.99 27.02 15.08
CA SER A 92 6.14 27.84 16.28
C SER A 92 7.50 27.58 16.96
N SER A 93 8.60 27.80 16.25
CA SER A 93 9.93 28.03 16.84
C SER A 93 10.79 28.76 15.81
N ASP A 94 10.65 30.08 15.77
CA ASP A 94 11.71 31.04 15.43
C ASP A 94 11.33 32.38 16.06
#